data_AF-A0A6B1E7P5-F1
#
_entry.id   AF-A0A6B1E7P5-F1
#
_cell.length_a   1.000
_cell.length_b   1.000
_cell.length_c   1.000
_cell.angle_alpha   90.00
_cell.angle_beta   90.00
_cell.angle_gamma   90.00
#
_symmetry.space_group_name_H-M   'P 1'
#
loop_
_entity.id
_entity.type
_entity.pdbx_description
1 polymer ?
#
loop_
_entity_poly.entity_id
_entity_poly.type
_entity_poly.pdbx_seq_one_letter_code
_entity_poly.pdbx_strand_id
1 'polypeptide(L)'
;MVLGDLPAAMAETVGRGAGYWPVIQFIKDWNNQPESRELMMAGGLPAGTDTVIAAKVAAVVHALCQRDGHPIPAWVHSARSPNDVALVPDVDLQSPYGQRLRQNAPGVCRYHRVWFSLVTLRST
;
A
#
# COMPACT_ATOMS: atom_id res chain seq x y z
N MET A 1 6.31 20.77 17.59
CA MET A 1 5.26 19.98 16.94
C MET A 1 5.97 19.08 15.94
N VAL A 2 6.22 17.83 16.30
CA VAL A 2 6.96 16.88 15.44
C VAL A 2 5.90 16.12 14.64
N LEU A 3 5.84 16.40 13.34
CA LEU A 3 5.10 15.57 12.39
C LEU A 3 5.75 14.18 12.39
N GLY A 4 4.93 13.14 12.58
CA GLY A 4 5.39 11.75 12.45
C GLY A 4 5.78 11.52 11.00
N ASP A 5 7.09 11.63 10.73
CA ASP A 5 7.68 11.25 9.47
C ASP A 5 7.39 9.77 9.21
N LEU A 6 7.06 9.45 7.97
CA LEU A 6 7.00 8.07 7.50
C LEU A 6 8.35 7.38 7.83
N PRO A 7 8.38 6.07 8.11
CA PRO A 7 9.64 5.36 8.27
C PRO A 7 10.57 5.72 7.11
N ALA A 8 11.77 6.21 7.40
CA ALA A 8 12.73 6.70 6.39
C ALA A 8 12.96 5.70 5.23
N ALA A 9 12.75 4.42 5.50
CA ALA A 9 12.76 3.34 4.50
C ALA A 9 11.75 3.50 3.34
N MET A 10 10.69 4.29 3.51
CA MET A 10 9.66 4.52 2.48
C MET A 10 9.87 5.81 1.69
N ALA A 11 10.80 6.69 2.12
CA ALA A 11 10.96 8.04 1.59
C ALA A 11 11.98 8.16 0.44
N GLU A 12 12.91 7.20 0.31
CA GLU A 12 13.85 7.18 -0.81
C GLU A 12 13.43 6.13 -1.82
N THR A 13 13.41 6.47 -3.12
CA THR A 13 13.85 5.54 -4.18
C THR A 13 13.89 6.20 -5.56
N VAL A 14 15.09 6.19 -6.17
CA VAL A 14 15.30 6.43 -7.60
C VAL A 14 15.61 5.07 -8.24
N GLY A 15 14.81 4.60 -9.22
CA GLY A 15 15.08 3.37 -9.99
C GLY A 15 13.85 2.48 -10.28
N ARG A 16 14.03 1.43 -11.09
CA ARG A 16 12.99 0.39 -11.31
C ARG A 16 12.78 -0.41 -10.02
N GLY A 17 11.54 -0.52 -9.56
CA GLY A 17 11.20 -1.18 -8.29
C GLY A 17 11.14 -0.24 -7.07
N ALA A 18 11.43 1.04 -7.27
CA ALA A 18 11.24 2.12 -6.31
C ALA A 18 9.84 2.04 -5.65
N GLY A 19 9.79 1.99 -4.32
CA GLY A 19 8.54 1.94 -3.55
C GLY A 19 7.87 0.57 -3.38
N TYR A 20 8.25 -0.48 -4.13
CA TYR A 20 7.67 -1.82 -3.93
C TYR A 20 8.22 -2.52 -2.68
N TRP A 21 9.55 -2.53 -2.53
CA TRP A 21 10.22 -3.15 -1.38
C TRP A 21 9.78 -2.58 -0.03
N PRO A 22 9.69 -1.25 0.15
CA PRO A 22 9.21 -0.68 1.40
C PRO A 22 7.76 -1.07 1.73
N VAL A 23 6.89 -1.21 0.73
CA VAL A 23 5.50 -1.66 0.96
C VAL A 23 5.44 -3.12 1.39
N ILE A 24 6.28 -3.99 0.81
CA ILE A 24 6.39 -5.38 1.28
C ILE A 24 6.92 -5.43 2.71
N GLN A 25 7.94 -4.65 3.04
CA GLN A 25 8.45 -4.57 4.40
C GLN A 25 7.36 -4.10 5.39
N PHE A 26 6.58 -3.08 5.02
CA PHE A 26 5.43 -2.64 5.82
C PHE A 26 4.42 -3.77 6.10
N ILE A 27 4.08 -4.57 5.08
CA ILE A 27 3.17 -5.72 5.26
C ILE A 27 3.76 -6.74 6.24
N LYS A 28 5.06 -7.01 6.15
CA LYS A 28 5.75 -7.93 7.06
C LYS A 28 5.74 -7.41 8.49
N ASP A 29 6.12 -6.15 8.68
CA ASP A 29 6.14 -5.52 9.99
C ASP A 29 4.74 -5.52 10.61
N TRP A 30 3.71 -5.17 9.82
CA TRP A 30 2.32 -5.22 10.25
C TRP A 30 1.86 -6.62 10.72
N ASN A 31 2.31 -7.66 10.03
CA ASN A 31 1.97 -9.05 10.36
C ASN A 31 2.75 -9.57 11.56
N ASN A 32 4.00 -9.14 11.74
CA ASN A 32 4.91 -9.65 12.76
C ASN A 32 4.91 -8.83 14.07
N GLN A 33 4.41 -7.59 14.05
CA GLN A 33 4.43 -6.66 15.20
C GLN A 33 3.03 -6.03 15.42
N PRO A 34 2.02 -6.82 15.84
CA PRO A 34 0.66 -6.32 16.04
C PRO A 34 0.55 -5.16 17.05
N GLU A 35 1.41 -5.15 18.06
CA GLU A 35 1.51 -4.10 19.08
C GLU A 35 1.98 -2.74 18.52
N SER A 36 2.63 -2.73 17.36
CA SER A 36 3.20 -1.53 16.74
C SER A 36 2.32 -0.92 15.65
N ARG A 37 1.15 -1.51 15.35
CA ARG A 37 0.30 -1.09 14.21
C ARG A 37 -0.16 0.36 14.28
N GLU A 38 -0.53 0.84 15.47
CA GLU A 38 -0.93 2.24 15.64
C GLU A 38 0.22 3.20 15.32
N LEU A 39 1.44 2.86 15.75
CA LEU A 39 2.65 3.63 15.44
C LEU A 39 2.99 3.59 13.95
N MET A 40 2.81 2.45 13.28
CA MET A 40 3.00 2.33 11.83
C MET A 40 2.05 3.20 11.01
N MET A 41 0.86 3.49 11.56
CA MET A 41 -0.12 4.39 10.97
C MET A 41 0.01 5.84 11.45
N ALA A 42 0.81 6.09 12.49
CA ALA A 42 1.00 7.39 13.10
C ALA A 42 1.90 8.25 12.20
N GLY A 43 1.31 8.78 11.13
CA GLY A 43 1.99 9.59 10.14
C GLY A 43 1.12 9.81 8.91
N GLY A 44 1.49 10.79 8.10
CA GLY A 44 0.93 11.01 6.76
C GLY A 44 2.03 10.82 5.71
N LEU A 45 1.64 10.67 4.45
CA LEU A 45 2.60 10.59 3.34
C LEU A 45 3.50 11.84 3.28
N PRO A 46 4.83 11.71 3.04
CA PRO A 46 5.70 12.85 2.85
C PRO A 46 5.18 13.77 1.75
N ALA A 47 5.36 15.07 1.94
CA ALA A 47 5.05 16.05 0.92
C ALA A 47 5.86 15.76 -0.36
N GLY A 48 5.19 15.80 -1.52
CA GLY A 48 5.82 15.49 -2.80
C GLY A 48 5.94 14.00 -3.13
N THR A 49 5.38 13.10 -2.31
CA THR A 49 5.25 11.68 -2.68
C THR A 49 4.49 11.55 -3.99
N ASP A 50 5.04 10.79 -4.94
CA ASP A 50 4.36 10.51 -6.21
C ASP A 50 2.96 9.93 -5.99
N THR A 51 1.98 10.39 -6.78
CA THR A 51 0.57 10.01 -6.63
C THR A 51 0.33 8.51 -6.75
N VAL A 52 1.08 7.82 -7.62
CA VAL A 52 0.95 6.36 -7.80
C VAL A 52 1.56 5.63 -6.61
N ILE A 53 2.72 6.07 -6.12
CA ILE A 53 3.33 5.53 -4.89
C ILE A 53 2.39 5.74 -3.70
N ALA A 54 1.88 6.96 -3.51
CA ALA A 54 0.90 7.29 -2.48
C ALA A 54 -0.32 6.37 -2.52
N ALA A 55 -0.90 6.16 -3.70
CA ALA A 55 -2.05 5.27 -3.89
C ALA A 55 -1.71 3.82 -3.56
N LYS A 56 -0.50 3.34 -3.91
CA LYS A 56 -0.05 1.97 -3.58
C LYS A 56 0.03 1.75 -2.08
N VAL A 57 0.68 2.69 -1.37
CA VAL A 57 0.79 2.64 0.09
C VAL A 57 -0.60 2.70 0.73
N ALA A 58 -1.44 3.65 0.30
CA ALA A 58 -2.80 3.81 0.81
C ALA A 58 -3.65 2.55 0.61
N ALA A 59 -3.58 1.91 -0.56
CA ALA A 59 -4.32 0.69 -0.85
C ALA A 59 -3.96 -0.47 0.09
N VAL A 60 -2.66 -0.62 0.39
CA VAL A 60 -2.19 -1.65 1.32
C VAL A 60 -2.61 -1.34 2.76
N VAL A 61 -2.42 -0.10 3.22
CA VAL A 61 -2.86 0.32 4.56
C VAL A 61 -4.36 0.12 4.73
N HIS A 62 -5.17 0.57 3.77
CA HIS A 62 -6.62 0.37 3.79
C HIS A 62 -6.97 -1.12 3.90
N ALA A 63 -6.35 -1.97 3.08
CA ALA A 63 -6.62 -3.39 3.07
C ALA A 63 -6.26 -4.07 4.40
N LEU A 64 -5.12 -3.70 5.00
CA LEU A 64 -4.67 -4.23 6.29
C LEU A 64 -5.55 -3.75 7.46
N CYS A 65 -5.88 -2.45 7.49
CA CYS A 65 -6.82 -1.89 8.47
C CYS A 65 -8.18 -2.61 8.42
N GLN A 66 -8.75 -2.76 7.22
CA GLN A 66 -10.03 -3.45 7.06
C GLN A 66 -9.93 -4.93 7.43
N ARG A 67 -8.83 -5.61 7.11
CA ARG A 67 -8.61 -7.03 7.45
C ARG A 67 -8.59 -7.26 8.95
N ASP A 68 -7.90 -6.38 9.68
CA ASP A 68 -7.60 -6.58 11.10
C ASP A 68 -8.49 -5.73 12.04
N GLY A 69 -9.46 -5.00 11.48
CA GLY A 69 -10.44 -4.22 12.25
C GLY A 69 -9.90 -2.91 12.83
N HIS A 70 -8.82 -2.35 12.27
CA HIS A 70 -8.28 -1.06 12.69
C HIS A 70 -8.96 0.11 11.98
N PRO A 71 -9.09 1.29 12.64
CA PRO A 71 -9.53 2.51 11.98
C PRO A 71 -8.65 2.87 10.78
N ILE A 72 -9.26 3.31 9.69
CA ILE A 72 -8.54 3.71 8.48
C ILE A 72 -8.10 5.18 8.64
N PRO A 73 -6.80 5.51 8.50
CA PRO A 73 -6.34 6.89 8.58
C PRO A 73 -6.94 7.78 7.49
N ALA A 74 -7.29 9.03 7.82
CA ALA A 74 -7.97 9.94 6.89
C ALA A 74 -7.19 10.18 5.58
N TRP A 75 -5.86 10.23 5.63
CA TRP A 75 -5.02 10.45 4.45
C TRP A 75 -5.15 9.33 3.42
N VAL A 76 -5.47 8.11 3.85
CA VAL A 76 -5.65 6.95 2.96
C VAL A 76 -6.73 7.25 1.93
N HIS A 77 -7.84 7.84 2.35
CA HIS A 77 -8.96 8.18 1.45
C HIS A 77 -8.61 9.26 0.41
N SER A 78 -7.57 10.06 0.65
CA SER A 78 -7.13 11.10 -0.30
C SER A 78 -6.18 10.57 -1.38
N ALA A 79 -5.59 9.39 -1.19
CA ALA A 79 -4.55 8.85 -2.05
C ALA A 79 -5.11 7.83 -3.05
N ARG A 80 -5.33 8.26 -4.30
CA ARG A 80 -5.88 7.44 -5.38
C ARG A 80 -5.07 7.58 -6.66
N SER A 81 -4.81 6.46 -7.33
CA SER A 81 -4.09 6.48 -8.61
C SER A 81 -5.01 6.99 -9.74
N PRO A 82 -4.51 7.83 -10.67
CA PRO A 82 -5.27 8.25 -11.84
C PRO A 82 -5.46 7.13 -12.87
N ASN A 83 -4.72 6.02 -12.75
CA ASN A 83 -4.77 4.87 -13.65
C ASN A 83 -4.78 3.56 -12.85
N ASP A 84 -5.27 2.48 -13.45
CA ASP A 84 -5.15 1.15 -12.84
C ASP A 84 -3.68 0.72 -12.86
N VAL A 85 -3.13 0.41 -11.68
CA VAL A 85 -1.75 -0.06 -11.54
C VAL A 85 -1.69 -1.33 -10.71
N ALA A 86 -0.71 -2.19 -10.99
CA ALA A 86 -0.41 -3.30 -10.11
C ALA A 86 0.46 -2.81 -8.94
N LEU A 87 0.27 -3.38 -7.76
CA LEU A 87 1.18 -3.15 -6.64
C LEU A 87 2.58 -3.67 -6.98
N VAL A 88 2.63 -4.94 -7.41
CA VAL A 88 3.84 -5.62 -7.87
C VAL A 88 4.30 -5.01 -9.20
N PRO A 89 5.59 -4.64 -9.34
CA PRO A 89 6.15 -4.18 -10.60
C PRO A 89 5.91 -5.17 -11.74
N ASP A 90 5.85 -4.65 -12.97
CA ASP A 90 5.85 -5.44 -14.22
C ASP A 90 4.67 -6.41 -14.42
N VAL A 91 3.63 -6.35 -13.58
CA VAL A 91 2.39 -7.07 -13.84
C VAL A 91 1.54 -6.32 -14.88
N ASP A 92 1.39 -6.92 -16.05
CA ASP A 92 0.41 -6.48 -17.04
C ASP A 92 -1.01 -6.82 -16.58
N LEU A 93 -1.80 -5.79 -16.27
CA LEU A 93 -3.19 -5.94 -15.84
C LEU A 93 -4.15 -6.38 -16.95
N GLN A 94 -3.76 -6.29 -18.22
CA GLN A 94 -4.56 -6.77 -19.36
C GLN A 94 -4.34 -8.25 -19.65
N SER A 95 -3.21 -8.81 -19.19
CA SER A 95 -2.93 -10.24 -19.31
C SER A 95 -3.97 -11.12 -18.57
N PRO A 96 -4.10 -12.41 -18.91
CA PRO A 96 -4.94 -13.34 -18.15
C PRO A 96 -4.58 -13.41 -16.66
N TYR A 97 -3.29 -13.26 -16.32
CA TYR A 97 -2.84 -13.18 -14.94
C TYR A 97 -3.34 -11.90 -14.25
N GLY A 98 -3.22 -10.74 -14.92
CA GLY A 98 -3.73 -9.46 -14.44
C GLY A 98 -5.25 -9.44 -14.24
N GLN A 99 -6.00 -10.06 -15.13
CA GLN A 99 -7.46 -10.25 -15.01
C GLN A 99 -7.81 -11.09 -13.79
N ARG A 100 -7.13 -12.22 -13.57
CA ARG A 100 -7.30 -13.06 -12.36
C ARG A 100 -6.93 -12.30 -11.09
N LEU A 101 -5.86 -11.49 -11.13
CA LEU A 101 -5.47 -10.65 -10.00
C LEU A 101 -6.61 -9.68 -9.63
N ARG A 102 -7.24 -9.02 -10.61
CA ARG A 102 -8.38 -8.11 -10.39
C ARG A 102 -9.58 -8.82 -9.79
N GLN A 103 -9.90 -10.02 -10.27
CA GLN A 103 -11.05 -10.80 -9.79
C GLN A 103 -10.90 -11.24 -8.32
N ASN A 104 -9.66 -11.50 -7.89
CA ASN A 104 -9.36 -11.98 -6.54
C ASN A 104 -8.85 -10.87 -5.59
N ALA A 105 -8.91 -9.61 -6.05
CA ALA A 105 -8.39 -8.49 -5.29
C ALA A 105 -9.33 -8.08 -4.14
N PRO A 106 -8.79 -7.59 -3.01
CA PRO A 106 -9.59 -6.91 -1.98
C PRO A 106 -10.45 -5.79 -2.57
N GLY A 107 -11.68 -5.60 -2.06
CA GLY A 107 -12.60 -4.57 -2.57
C GLY A 107 -12.00 -3.16 -2.61
N VAL A 108 -11.13 -2.84 -1.64
CA VAL A 108 -10.42 -1.54 -1.54
C VAL A 108 -9.49 -1.26 -2.73
N CYS A 109 -9.01 -2.31 -3.43
CA CYS A 109 -8.16 -2.16 -4.62
C CYS A 109 -8.84 -1.31 -5.69
N ARG A 110 -10.17 -1.51 -5.88
CA ARG A 110 -10.96 -0.75 -6.85
C ARG A 110 -11.05 0.73 -6.48
N TYR A 111 -11.12 1.05 -5.19
CA TYR A 111 -11.15 2.42 -4.72
C TYR A 111 -9.83 3.12 -5.07
N HIS A 112 -8.69 2.55 -4.71
CA HIS A 112 -7.37 3.17 -4.96
C HIS A 112 -6.86 3.02 -6.40
N ARG A 113 -7.48 2.14 -7.20
CA ARG A 113 -7.02 1.71 -8.54
C ARG A 113 -5.65 1.04 -8.50
N VAL A 114 -5.39 0.32 -7.41
CA VAL A 114 -4.16 -0.45 -7.19
C VAL A 114 -4.55 -1.90 -6.98
N TRP A 115 -3.97 -2.81 -7.75
CA TRP A 115 -4.37 -4.21 -7.77
C TRP A 115 -3.30 -5.13 -7.18
N PHE A 116 -3.71 -5.96 -6.22
CA PHE A 116 -2.91 -7.01 -5.59
C PHE A 116 -3.83 -8.09 -5.02
N SER A 117 -3.24 -9.23 -4.63
CA SER A 117 -3.99 -10.38 -4.09
C SER A 117 -4.05 -10.36 -2.57
N LEU A 118 -5.01 -11.07 -1.98
CA LEU A 118 -5.03 -11.32 -0.54
C LEU A 118 -3.78 -12.06 -0.04
N VAL A 119 -3.15 -12.88 -0.90
CA VAL A 119 -1.90 -13.58 -0.59
C VAL A 119 -0.78 -12.59 -0.31
N THR A 120 -0.74 -11.48 -1.07
CA THR A 120 0.24 -10.40 -0.88
C THR A 120 0.18 -9.80 0.53
N LEU A 121 -1.01 -9.69 1.12
CA LEU A 121 -1.18 -9.15 2.47
C LEU A 121 -0.75 -10.13 3.57
N ARG A 122 -0.62 -11.41 3.26
CA ARG A 122 -0.23 -12.46 4.21
C ARG A 122 1.27 -12.76 4.20
N SER A 123 2.05 -12.00 3.44
CA SER A 123 3.50 -12.15 3.41
C SER A 123 4.12 -11.81 4.77
N THR A 124 5.04 -12.67 5.23
CA THR A 124 5.79 -12.56 6.48
C THR A 124 7.26 -12.23 6.24
#